data_AF-A0A7V1UNU1-F1
#
_entry.id   AF-A0A7V1UNU1-F1
#
_cell.length_a   1.000
_cell.length_b   1.000
_cell.length_c   1.000
_cell.angle_alpha   90.00
_cell.angle_beta   90.00
_cell.angle_gamma   90.00
#
_symmetry.space_group_name_H-M   'P 1'
#
loop_
_entity.id
_entity.type
_entity.pdbx_description
1 polymer ?
#
loop_
_entity_poly.entity_id
_entity_poly.type
_entity_poly.pdbx_seq_one_letter_code
_entity_poly.pdbx_strand_id
1 'polypeptide(L)'
;MQWPAAIRSCLIAAAVLTFFNTIIGVPLAVLIIIPAGGWLAVYLYSRGSGGRPVNAGMGARIGAVTGLFAYALYLLIMVVVMVFQRGRLLDEVRNAMRQAAAQNPNPQAQQIVEKMMSPEGIAVMVTLSAIFLFFIFLVLCSIGGAIGGSLAKKNP
;
A
#
# COMPACT_ATOMS: atom_id res chain seq x y z
N MET A 1 -19.41 -10.41 -14.56
CA MET A 1 -18.27 -9.49 -14.39
C MET A 1 -17.64 -9.27 -15.75
N GLN A 2 -17.57 -8.03 -16.25
CA GLN A 2 -16.77 -7.73 -17.45
C GLN A 2 -15.38 -7.32 -16.99
N TRP A 3 -14.49 -8.32 -16.87
CA TRP A 3 -13.12 -8.16 -16.41
C TRP A 3 -12.29 -7.08 -17.13
N PRO A 4 -12.42 -6.87 -18.45
CA PRO A 4 -11.65 -5.84 -19.14
C PRO A 4 -11.96 -4.40 -18.65
N ALA A 5 -13.21 -4.12 -18.31
CA ALA A 5 -13.63 -2.83 -17.78
C ALA A 5 -13.17 -2.64 -16.32
N ALA A 6 -13.26 -3.70 -15.51
CA ALA A 6 -12.78 -3.69 -14.12
C ALA A 6 -11.28 -3.38 -14.03
N ILE A 7 -10.46 -3.97 -14.90
CA ILE A 7 -9.00 -3.77 -14.89
C ILE A 7 -8.64 -2.29 -15.14
N ARG A 8 -9.32 -1.62 -16.10
CA ARG A 8 -9.06 -0.19 -16.37
C ARG A 8 -9.38 0.68 -15.15
N SER A 9 -10.51 0.43 -14.49
CA SER A 9 -10.91 1.15 -13.27
C SER A 9 -9.94 0.90 -12.12
N CYS A 10 -9.49 -0.35 -11.94
CA CYS A 10 -8.50 -0.71 -10.92
C CYS A 10 -7.16 0.00 -11.16
N LEU A 11 -6.69 0.09 -12.41
CA LEU A 11 -5.43 0.75 -12.75
C LEU A 11 -5.46 2.25 -12.47
N ILE A 12 -6.55 2.94 -12.83
CA ILE A 12 -6.71 4.37 -12.55
C ILE A 12 -6.76 4.62 -11.05
N ALA A 13 -7.55 3.83 -10.31
CA ALA A 13 -7.64 3.94 -8.86
C ALA A 13 -6.30 3.63 -8.18
N ALA A 14 -5.57 2.63 -8.66
CA ALA A 14 -4.24 2.29 -8.18
C ALA A 14 -3.23 3.42 -8.43
N ALA A 15 -3.23 4.04 -9.62
CA ALA A 15 -2.34 5.16 -9.93
C ALA A 15 -2.60 6.38 -9.04
N VAL A 16 -3.87 6.74 -8.84
CA VAL A 16 -4.27 7.82 -7.93
C VAL A 16 -3.83 7.50 -6.50
N LEU A 17 -4.10 6.27 -6.05
CA LEU A 17 -3.73 5.82 -4.71
C LEU A 17 -2.22 5.96 -4.46
N THR A 18 -1.41 5.42 -5.38
CA THR A 18 0.04 5.44 -5.27
C THR A 18 0.59 6.87 -5.30
N PHE A 19 0.04 7.74 -6.15
CA PHE A 19 0.45 9.15 -6.22
C PHE A 19 0.21 9.89 -4.91
N PHE A 20 -0.99 9.78 -4.34
CA PHE A 20 -1.32 10.44 -3.06
C PHE A 20 -0.51 9.86 -1.90
N ASN A 21 -0.28 8.54 -1.88
CA ASN A 21 0.51 7.90 -0.84
C ASN A 21 1.97 8.37 -0.86
N THR A 22 2.57 8.51 -2.06
CA THR A 22 3.96 8.95 -2.21
C THR A 22 4.15 10.44 -1.87
N ILE A 23 3.17 11.30 -2.15
CA ILE A 23 3.28 12.75 -1.89
C ILE A 23 3.01 13.09 -0.43
N ILE A 24 2.00 12.48 0.19
CA ILE A 24 1.58 12.87 1.54
C ILE A 24 2.61 12.42 2.58
N GLY A 25 3.22 11.24 2.43
CA GLY A 25 4.29 10.78 3.33
C GLY A 25 3.91 10.60 4.82
N VAL A 26 2.63 10.84 5.19
CA VAL A 26 2.13 10.74 6.56
C VAL A 26 1.60 9.32 6.82
N PRO A 27 2.15 8.57 7.80
CA PRO A 27 1.74 7.18 8.07
C PRO A 27 0.25 7.00 8.38
N LEU A 28 -0.38 7.99 9.02
CA LEU A 28 -1.80 7.95 9.38
C LEU A 28 -2.74 8.16 8.19
N ALA A 29 -2.32 8.94 7.18
CA ALA A 29 -3.15 9.21 6.01
C ALA A 29 -3.36 7.94 5.16
N VAL A 30 -2.43 7.00 5.23
CA VAL A 30 -2.47 5.69 4.56
C VAL A 30 -3.73 4.90 4.93
N LEU A 31 -4.20 5.00 6.18
CA LEU A 31 -5.39 4.28 6.65
C LEU A 31 -6.69 4.76 6.02
N ILE A 32 -6.72 5.97 5.48
CA ILE A 32 -7.90 6.55 4.80
C ILE A 32 -7.74 6.43 3.29
N ILE A 33 -6.53 6.69 2.77
CA ILE A 33 -6.24 6.73 1.34
C ILE A 33 -6.39 5.32 0.72
N ILE A 34 -5.85 4.27 1.35
CA ILE A 34 -5.90 2.89 0.82
C ILE A 34 -7.34 2.36 0.68
N PRO A 35 -8.22 2.47 1.69
CA PRO A 35 -9.63 2.11 1.52
C PRO A 35 -10.35 2.99 0.49
N ALA A 36 -10.04 4.29 0.43
CA ALA A 36 -10.65 5.19 -0.55
C ALA A 36 -10.34 4.76 -2.00
N GLY A 37 -9.12 4.26 -2.28
CA GLY A 37 -8.77 3.69 -3.58
C GLY A 37 -9.62 2.47 -3.96
N GLY A 38 -9.86 1.57 -2.99
CA GLY A 38 -10.75 0.41 -3.18
C GLY A 38 -12.21 0.81 -3.43
N TRP A 39 -12.70 1.82 -2.71
CA TRP A 39 -14.04 2.39 -2.92
C TRP A 39 -14.18 3.05 -4.30
N LEU A 40 -13.19 3.85 -4.71
CA LEU A 40 -13.17 4.54 -6.00
C LEU A 40 -13.16 3.56 -7.18
N ALA A 41 -12.39 2.47 -7.08
CA ALA A 41 -12.38 1.42 -8.10
C ALA A 41 -13.76 0.81 -8.32
N VAL A 42 -14.50 0.57 -7.22
CA VAL A 42 -15.87 0.04 -7.28
C VAL A 42 -16.85 1.07 -7.82
N TYR A 43 -16.71 2.35 -7.46
CA TYR A 43 -17.53 3.43 -7.99
C TYR A 43 -17.37 3.60 -9.51
N LEU A 44 -16.14 3.53 -10.02
CA LEU A 44 -15.87 3.59 -11.47
C LEU A 44 -16.43 2.35 -12.19
N TYR A 45 -16.29 1.17 -11.59
CA TYR A 45 -16.82 -0.07 -12.17
C TYR A 45 -18.35 -0.10 -12.20
N SER A 46 -19.02 0.32 -11.12
CA SER A 46 -20.49 0.34 -11.05
C SER A 46 -21.08 1.28 -12.10
N ARG A 47 -20.48 2.46 -12.30
CA ARG A 47 -20.92 3.46 -13.28
C ARG A 47 -20.80 2.99 -14.74
N GLY A 48 -19.79 2.17 -15.05
CA GLY A 48 -19.59 1.60 -16.39
C GLY A 48 -20.41 0.33 -16.67
N SER A 49 -20.89 -0.35 -15.64
CA SER A 49 -21.53 -1.68 -15.77
C SER A 49 -23.05 -1.66 -16.07
N GLY A 50 -23.60 -0.51 -16.44
CA GLY A 50 -24.94 -0.40 -17.03
C GLY A 50 -26.08 -0.88 -16.12
N GLY A 51 -25.99 -0.64 -14.81
CA GLY A 51 -27.06 -0.96 -13.85
C GLY A 51 -27.02 -2.36 -13.25
N ARG A 52 -25.96 -3.16 -13.47
CA ARG A 52 -25.80 -4.44 -12.74
C ARG A 52 -25.44 -4.18 -11.28
N PRO A 53 -26.22 -4.71 -10.31
CA PRO A 53 -25.97 -4.46 -8.90
C PRO A 53 -24.63 -5.06 -8.48
N VAL A 54 -23.74 -4.22 -7.97
CA VAL A 54 -22.49 -4.65 -7.35
C VAL A 54 -22.81 -5.00 -5.90
N ASN A 55 -22.52 -6.23 -5.46
CA ASN A 55 -22.66 -6.62 -4.06
C ASN A 55 -21.35 -6.42 -3.29
N ALA A 56 -21.39 -6.46 -1.96
CA ALA A 56 -20.21 -6.27 -1.11
C ALA A 56 -19.09 -7.28 -1.42
N GLY A 57 -19.42 -8.55 -1.71
CA GLY A 57 -18.42 -9.57 -2.06
C GLY A 57 -17.72 -9.31 -3.40
N MET A 58 -18.45 -8.78 -4.38
CA MET A 58 -17.91 -8.39 -5.68
C MET A 58 -17.05 -7.12 -5.56
N GLY A 59 -17.48 -6.18 -4.72
CA GLY A 59 -16.69 -5.00 -4.36
C GLY A 59 -15.38 -5.35 -3.65
N ALA A 60 -15.40 -6.30 -2.72
CA ALA A 60 -14.19 -6.77 -2.04
C ALA A 60 -13.16 -7.37 -3.02
N ARG A 61 -13.62 -8.17 -4.00
CA ARG A 61 -12.74 -8.74 -5.05
C ARG A 61 -12.11 -7.66 -5.93
N ILE A 62 -12.90 -6.66 -6.34
CA ILE A 62 -12.40 -5.50 -7.10
C ILE A 62 -11.39 -4.72 -6.27
N GLY A 63 -11.69 -4.51 -4.99
CA GLY A 63 -10.79 -3.90 -4.01
C GLY A 63 -9.46 -4.66 -3.88
N ALA A 64 -9.48 -5.97 -3.71
CA ALA A 64 -8.28 -6.81 -3.61
C ALA A 64 -7.38 -6.68 -4.86
N VAL A 65 -7.98 -6.73 -6.05
CA VAL A 65 -7.26 -6.55 -7.32
C VAL A 65 -6.67 -5.14 -7.43
N THR A 66 -7.40 -4.12 -6.98
CA THR A 66 -6.90 -2.74 -6.92
C THR A 66 -5.71 -2.62 -5.97
N GLY A 67 -5.80 -3.24 -4.78
CA GLY A 67 -4.71 -3.26 -3.81
C GLY A 67 -3.45 -3.96 -4.33
N LEU A 68 -3.61 -5.06 -5.07
CA LEU A 68 -2.51 -5.75 -5.75
C LEU A 68 -1.80 -4.85 -6.75
N PHE A 69 -2.56 -4.18 -7.64
CA PHE A 69 -1.97 -3.27 -8.63
C PHE A 69 -1.30 -2.05 -7.99
N ALA A 70 -1.94 -1.46 -6.97
CA ALA A 70 -1.38 -0.31 -6.28
C ALA A 70 -0.10 -0.65 -5.52
N TYR A 71 -0.05 -1.82 -4.89
CA TYR A 71 1.16 -2.33 -4.25
C TYR A 71 2.28 -2.58 -5.27
N ALA A 72 1.97 -3.20 -6.42
CA ALA A 72 2.96 -3.43 -7.47
C ALA A 72 3.55 -2.11 -8.01
N LEU A 73 2.70 -1.10 -8.25
CA LEU A 73 3.15 0.24 -8.66
C LEU A 73 3.98 0.92 -7.56
N TYR A 74 3.54 0.83 -6.31
CA TYR A 74 4.26 1.39 -5.17
C TYR A 74 5.65 0.75 -5.03
N LEU A 75 5.74 -0.58 -5.15
CA LEU A 75 6.99 -1.31 -5.06
C LEU A 75 7.95 -0.92 -6.18
N LEU A 76 7.46 -0.79 -7.42
CA LEU A 76 8.26 -0.30 -8.55
C LEU A 76 8.84 1.10 -8.27
N ILE A 77 8.03 2.04 -7.80
CA ILE A 77 8.49 3.39 -7.45
C ILE A 77 9.54 3.32 -6.33
N MET A 78 9.30 2.52 -5.29
CA MET A 78 10.25 2.34 -4.18
C MET A 78 11.59 1.79 -4.66
N VAL A 79 11.59 0.78 -5.53
CA VAL A 79 12.83 0.21 -6.10
C VAL A 79 13.58 1.27 -6.91
N VAL A 80 12.87 2.04 -7.74
CA VAL A 80 13.46 3.14 -8.51
C VAL A 80 14.10 4.16 -7.58
N VAL A 81 13.35 4.66 -6.57
CA VAL A 81 13.87 5.61 -5.58
C VAL A 81 15.09 5.05 -4.85
N MET A 82 15.04 3.79 -4.42
CA MET A 82 16.18 3.14 -3.78
C MET A 82 17.41 3.08 -4.68
N VAL A 83 17.27 2.76 -5.97
CA VAL A 83 18.39 2.72 -6.92
C VAL A 83 18.99 4.12 -7.13
N PHE A 84 18.15 5.15 -7.27
CA PHE A 84 18.62 6.52 -7.50
C PHE A 84 19.15 7.21 -6.22
N GLN A 85 18.70 6.80 -5.04
CA GLN A 85 19.02 7.45 -3.76
C GLN A 85 19.83 6.56 -2.79
N ARG A 86 20.47 5.48 -3.28
CA ARG A 86 21.21 4.52 -2.43
C ARG A 86 22.09 5.18 -1.37
N GLY A 87 22.84 6.23 -1.74
CA GLY A 87 23.72 6.96 -0.84
C GLY A 87 22.96 7.68 0.30
N ARG A 88 21.92 8.45 -0.04
CA ARG A 88 21.15 9.23 0.95
C ARG A 88 20.33 8.36 1.90
N LEU A 89 19.72 7.29 1.39
CA LEU A 89 18.89 6.40 2.21
C LEU A 89 19.71 5.64 3.25
N LEU A 90 20.91 5.17 2.88
CA LEU A 90 21.81 4.53 3.83
C LEU A 90 22.25 5.50 4.93
N ASP A 91 22.54 6.76 4.58
CA ASP A 91 22.92 7.78 5.56
C ASP A 91 21.77 8.15 6.50
N GLU A 92 20.54 8.28 6.00
CA GLU A 92 19.35 8.53 6.82
C GLU A 92 19.05 7.38 7.79
N VAL A 93 19.12 6.12 7.31
CA VAL A 93 18.96 4.93 8.16
C VAL A 93 20.03 4.91 9.25
N ARG A 94 21.28 5.22 8.90
CA ARG A 94 22.38 5.28 9.88
C ARG A 94 22.17 6.36 10.92
N ASN A 95 21.65 7.53 10.52
CA ASN A 95 21.37 8.65 11.42
C ASN A 95 20.19 8.35 12.36
N ALA A 96 19.10 7.78 11.84
CA ALA A 96 17.96 7.36 12.65
C ALA A 96 18.37 6.30 13.69
N MET A 97 19.22 5.36 13.30
CA MET A 97 19.71 4.31 14.20
C MET A 97 20.69 4.83 15.24
N ARG A 98 21.56 5.79 14.89
CA ARG A 98 22.40 6.51 15.88
C ARG A 98 21.55 7.23 16.92
N GLN A 99 20.45 7.87 16.50
CA GLN A 99 19.49 8.47 17.43
C GLN A 99 18.78 7.43 18.30
N ALA A 100 18.37 6.29 17.75
CA ALA A 100 17.74 5.20 18.51
C ALA A 100 18.69 4.52 19.50
N ALA A 101 19.98 4.38 19.13
CA ALA A 101 21.01 3.84 20.00
C ALA A 101 21.42 4.83 21.10
N ALA A 102 21.48 6.14 20.80
CA ALA A 102 21.71 7.18 21.81
C ALA A 102 20.60 7.23 22.87
N GLN A 103 19.38 6.79 22.52
CA GLN A 103 18.25 6.70 23.44
C GLN A 103 18.21 5.36 24.22
N ASN A 104 19.05 4.37 23.88
CA ASN A 104 19.04 3.05 24.49
C ASN A 104 20.38 2.73 25.19
N PRO A 105 20.46 2.83 26.53
CA PRO A 105 21.66 2.50 27.31
C PRO A 105 21.93 0.99 27.45
N ASN A 106 21.10 0.11 26.90
CA ASN A 106 21.25 -1.34 27.04
C ASN A 106 22.22 -1.92 25.97
N PRO A 107 23.39 -2.47 26.36
CA PRO A 107 24.38 -3.01 25.42
C PRO A 107 23.88 -4.24 24.63
N GLN A 108 22.94 -5.03 25.16
CA GLN A 108 22.33 -6.12 24.38
C GLN A 108 21.44 -5.61 23.25
N ALA A 109 20.72 -4.50 23.47
CA ALA A 109 19.89 -3.89 22.44
C ALA A 109 20.76 -3.32 21.31
N GLN A 110 21.92 -2.76 21.65
CA GLN A 110 22.89 -2.22 20.66
C GLN A 110 23.45 -3.32 19.74
N GLN A 111 23.76 -4.51 20.27
CA GLN A 111 24.25 -5.63 19.46
C GLN A 111 23.18 -6.18 18.48
N ILE A 112 21.90 -6.19 18.89
CA ILE A 112 20.78 -6.58 18.02
C ILE A 112 20.58 -5.54 16.91
N VAL A 113 20.64 -4.25 17.27
CA VAL A 113 20.57 -3.12 16.34
C VAL A 113 21.71 -3.18 15.32
N GLU A 114 22.95 -3.44 15.73
CA GLU A 114 24.08 -3.60 14.81
C GLU A 114 23.91 -4.77 13.84
N LYS A 115 23.43 -5.93 14.32
CA LYS A 115 23.10 -7.06 13.44
C LYS A 115 21.99 -6.72 12.45
N MET A 116 20.98 -5.98 12.88
CA MET A 116 19.89 -5.51 11.99
C MET A 116 20.37 -4.45 10.98
N MET A 117 21.43 -3.69 11.29
CA MET A 117 22.07 -2.76 10.36
C MET A 117 23.05 -3.42 9.38
N SER A 118 23.32 -4.72 9.50
CA SER A 118 24.07 -5.44 8.48
C SER A 118 23.31 -5.41 7.14
N PRO A 119 24.00 -5.51 5.98
CA PRO A 119 23.34 -5.57 4.69
C PRO A 119 22.26 -6.66 4.62
N GLU A 120 22.54 -7.81 5.25
CA GLU A 120 21.60 -8.93 5.37
C GLU A 120 20.41 -8.58 6.28
N GLY A 121 20.66 -7.94 7.43
CA GLY A 121 19.62 -7.49 8.36
C GLY A 121 18.66 -6.48 7.74
N ILE A 122 19.19 -5.52 6.98
CA ILE A 122 18.40 -4.54 6.23
C ILE A 122 17.57 -5.24 5.15
N ALA A 123 18.16 -6.18 4.41
CA ALA A 123 17.45 -6.95 3.39
C ALA A 123 16.27 -7.75 3.99
N VAL A 124 16.48 -8.40 5.14
CA VAL A 124 15.43 -9.12 5.86
C VAL A 124 14.33 -8.15 6.34
N MET A 125 14.69 -7.03 6.95
CA MET A 125 13.72 -6.03 7.42
C MET A 125 12.89 -5.44 6.28
N VAL A 126 13.52 -5.08 5.17
CA VAL A 126 12.83 -4.55 3.99
C VAL A 126 11.88 -5.59 3.42
N THR A 127 12.31 -6.86 3.36
CA THR A 127 11.49 -7.96 2.85
C THR A 127 10.27 -8.20 3.74
N LEU A 128 10.46 -8.29 5.07
CA LEU A 128 9.36 -8.48 6.02
C LEU A 128 8.39 -7.29 5.98
N SER A 129 8.92 -6.07 5.93
CA SER A 129 8.10 -4.86 5.81
C SER A 129 7.30 -4.84 4.52
N ALA A 130 7.91 -5.24 3.39
CA ALA A 130 7.25 -5.32 2.11
C ALA A 130 6.10 -6.33 2.11
N ILE A 131 6.30 -7.52 2.70
CA ILE A 131 5.25 -8.54 2.85
C ILE A 131 4.12 -8.01 3.73
N PHE A 132 4.44 -7.37 4.85
CA PHE A 132 3.44 -6.80 5.75
C PHE A 132 2.60 -5.71 5.05
N LEU A 133 3.26 -4.80 4.33
CA LEU A 133 2.61 -3.78 3.50
C LEU A 133 1.72 -4.37 2.42
N PHE A 134 2.13 -5.47 1.79
CA PHE A 134 1.31 -6.16 0.78
C PHE A 134 -0.07 -6.55 1.36
N PHE A 135 -0.09 -7.16 2.55
CA PHE A 135 -1.34 -7.53 3.21
C PHE A 135 -2.16 -6.31 3.61
N ILE A 136 -1.52 -5.22 4.06
CA ILE A 136 -2.21 -3.95 4.37
C ILE A 136 -2.95 -3.43 3.14
N PHE A 137 -2.29 -3.33 1.99
CA PHE A 137 -2.90 -2.88 0.74
C PHE A 137 -4.07 -3.77 0.32
N LEU A 138 -3.88 -5.08 0.39
CA LEU A 138 -4.88 -6.05 -0.02
C LEU A 138 -6.12 -5.99 0.88
N VAL A 139 -5.94 -5.98 2.20
CA VAL A 139 -7.04 -5.95 3.18
C VAL A 139 -7.78 -4.61 3.14
N LEU A 140 -7.06 -3.49 3.23
CA LEU A 140 -7.70 -2.17 3.26
C LEU A 140 -8.42 -1.83 1.96
N CYS A 141 -7.84 -2.13 0.79
CA CYS A 141 -8.57 -1.94 -0.47
C CYS A 141 -9.77 -2.89 -0.58
N SER A 142 -9.67 -4.11 -0.07
CA SER A 142 -10.83 -5.04 -0.03
C SER A 142 -11.96 -4.50 0.85
N ILE A 143 -11.64 -3.93 2.01
CA ILE A 143 -12.62 -3.27 2.90
C ILE A 143 -13.27 -2.08 2.17
N GLY A 144 -12.47 -1.19 1.58
CA GLY A 144 -12.96 -0.05 0.82
C GLY A 144 -13.84 -0.45 -0.36
N GLY A 145 -13.44 -1.48 -1.08
CA GLY A 145 -14.22 -2.05 -2.18
C GLY A 145 -15.52 -2.70 -1.71
N ALA A 146 -15.51 -3.41 -0.59
CA ALA A 146 -16.72 -3.99 -0.01
C ALA A 146 -17.74 -2.92 0.38
N ILE A 147 -17.27 -1.83 1.00
CA ILE A 147 -18.08 -0.65 1.34
C ILE A 147 -18.66 -0.03 0.06
N GLY A 148 -17.82 0.18 -0.97
CA GLY A 148 -18.26 0.71 -2.26
C GLY A 148 -19.32 -0.15 -2.93
N GLY A 149 -19.17 -1.48 -2.87
CA GLY A 149 -20.16 -2.42 -3.40
C GLY A 149 -21.48 -2.38 -2.62
N SER A 150 -21.42 -2.32 -1.30
CA SER A 150 -22.63 -2.21 -0.46
C SER A 150 -23.42 -0.92 -0.73
N LEU A 151 -22.71 0.21 -0.89
CA LEU A 151 -23.32 1.50 -1.21
C LEU A 151 -23.90 1.54 -2.63
N ALA A 152 -23.20 0.98 -3.61
CA ALA A 152 -23.69 0.87 -4.98
C ALA A 152 -24.94 -0.01 -5.12
N LYS A 153 -25.11 -1.01 -4.25
CA LYS A 153 -26.34 -1.82 -4.19
C LYS A 153 -27.55 -1.02 -3.67
N LYS A 154 -27.32 -0.04 -2.78
CA LYS A 154 -28.39 0.70 -2.09
C LYS A 154 -28.98 1.84 -2.94
N ASN A 155 -28.25 2.31 -3.96
CA ASN A 155 -28.70 3.26 -4.96
C ASN A 155 -28.90 2.56 -6.33
N PRO A 156 -29.91 1.69 -6.49
CA PRO A 156 -30.25 1.09 -7.79
C PRO A 156 -30.71 2.13 -8.81
#